data_AF-A0A7S1V0E2-F1
#
_entry.id   AF-A0A7S1V0E2-F1
#
_cell.length_a   1.000
_cell.length_b   1.000
_cell.length_c   1.000
_cell.angle_alpha   90.00
_cell.angle_beta   90.00
_cell.angle_gamma   90.00
#
_symmetry.space_group_name_H-M   'P 1'
#
loop_
_entity.id
_entity.type
_entity.pdbx_description
1 polymer ?
#
loop_
_entity_poly.entity_id
_entity_poly.type
_entity_poly.pdbx_seq_one_letter_code
_entity_poly.pdbx_strand_id
1 'polypeptide(L)'
;RARLHYLIGHALLKNKDETSRKMPHIEFSIADHFNLGSSVVSSAAEQRIYAQVNLSAATRALHKSQYFEAAKYLSSAFAKLNPESMWEQDYDLTLKLCNTSALVNVCLGKFESSKRMADRIIANARRFEDKRLAFNTLIRLYGGFGADDPRKALEVARRVLREINPTMYTA
;
A
#
# COMPACT_ATOMS: atom_id res chain seq x y z
N ARG A 1 -15.76 14.32 20.47
CA ARG A 1 -16.27 13.53 19.31
C ARG A 1 -15.28 12.45 18.84
N ALA A 2 -13.97 12.73 18.74
CA ALA A 2 -12.96 11.75 18.29
C ALA A 2 -12.97 10.40 19.03
N ARG A 3 -13.01 10.40 20.37
CA ARG A 3 -13.09 9.18 21.19
C ARG A 3 -14.30 8.30 20.84
N LEU A 4 -15.45 8.89 20.54
CA LEU A 4 -16.64 8.14 20.13
C LEU A 4 -16.43 7.44 18.79
N HIS A 5 -15.90 8.14 17.78
CA HIS A 5 -15.58 7.53 16.49
C HIS A 5 -14.56 6.39 16.64
N TYR A 6 -13.55 6.57 17.48
CA TYR A 6 -12.57 5.52 17.79
C TYR A 6 -13.22 4.27 18.39
N LEU A 7 -14.10 4.42 19.38
CA LEU A 7 -14.82 3.30 20.01
C LEU A 7 -15.75 2.59 19.01
N ILE A 8 -16.46 3.33 18.16
CA ILE A 8 -17.30 2.74 17.11
C ILE A 8 -16.44 1.95 16.11
N GLY A 9 -15.33 2.52 15.66
CA GLY A 9 -14.40 1.85 14.75
C GLY A 9 -13.91 0.52 15.33
N HIS A 10 -13.53 0.49 16.60
CA HIS A 10 -13.13 -0.73 17.30
C HIS A 10 -14.26 -1.75 17.44
N ALA A 11 -15.48 -1.31 17.77
CA ALA A 11 -16.63 -2.19 17.86
C ALA A 11 -16.95 -2.85 16.52
N LEU A 12 -16.87 -2.10 15.42
CA LEU A 12 -17.05 -2.62 14.06
C LEU A 12 -15.92 -3.57 13.66
N LEU A 13 -14.67 -3.25 14.01
CA LEU A 13 -13.51 -4.11 13.74
C LEU A 13 -13.60 -5.45 14.48
N LYS A 14 -13.99 -5.42 15.75
CA LYS A 14 -14.15 -6.63 16.58
C LYS A 14 -15.22 -7.58 16.03
N ASN A 15 -16.30 -7.04 15.47
CA ASN A 15 -17.42 -7.82 14.93
C ASN A 15 -17.42 -7.87 13.40
N LYS A 16 -16.25 -7.69 12.76
CA LYS A 16 -16.15 -7.51 11.30
C LYS A 16 -16.82 -8.64 10.52
N ASP A 17 -16.61 -9.90 10.89
CA ASP A 17 -17.13 -11.04 10.15
C ASP A 17 -18.67 -11.09 10.17
N GLU A 18 -19.28 -10.97 11.35
CA GLU A 18 -20.73 -10.94 11.47
C GLU A 18 -21.32 -9.71 10.76
N THR A 19 -20.71 -8.54 10.98
CA THR A 19 -21.23 -7.28 10.45
C THR A 19 -21.08 -7.22 8.93
N SER A 20 -20.03 -7.83 8.36
CA SER A 20 -19.82 -7.88 6.90
C SER A 20 -20.93 -8.62 6.14
N ARG A 21 -21.64 -9.56 6.80
CA ARG A 21 -22.81 -10.24 6.22
C ARG A 21 -24.01 -9.30 6.04
N LYS A 22 -24.11 -8.27 6.90
CA LYS A 22 -25.20 -7.29 6.93
C LYS A 22 -24.83 -5.99 6.20
N MET A 23 -23.55 -5.65 6.21
CA MET A 23 -23.00 -4.42 5.65
C MET A 23 -21.82 -4.73 4.72
N PRO A 24 -22.07 -4.92 3.42
CA PRO A 24 -21.02 -5.04 2.43
C PRO A 24 -20.10 -3.81 2.47
N HIS A 25 -18.79 -4.02 2.28
CA HIS A 25 -17.78 -2.94 2.29
C HIS A 25 -17.58 -2.24 3.64
N ILE A 26 -17.83 -2.94 4.75
CA ILE A 26 -17.60 -2.45 6.11
C ILE A 26 -16.19 -1.88 6.34
N GLU A 27 -15.20 -2.29 5.54
CA GLU A 27 -13.83 -1.76 5.61
C GLU A 27 -13.79 -0.23 5.52
N PHE A 28 -14.67 0.39 4.71
CA PHE A 28 -14.77 1.85 4.61
C PHE A 28 -15.29 2.46 5.91
N SER A 29 -16.41 1.96 6.43
CA SER A 29 -16.99 2.46 7.69
C SER A 29 -16.01 2.34 8.85
N ILE A 30 -15.30 1.22 8.97
CA ILE A 30 -14.27 1.06 10.00
C ILE A 30 -13.18 2.14 9.81
N ALA A 31 -12.62 2.27 8.61
CA ALA A 31 -11.55 3.23 8.35
C ALA A 31 -11.97 4.68 8.58
N ASP A 32 -13.17 5.07 8.17
CA ASP A 32 -13.71 6.41 8.38
C ASP A 32 -13.85 6.74 9.86
N HIS A 33 -14.36 5.79 10.66
CA HIS A 33 -14.43 5.94 12.12
C HIS A 33 -13.04 6.03 12.77
N PHE A 34 -12.08 5.21 12.35
CA PHE A 34 -10.70 5.34 12.82
C PHE A 34 -10.10 6.69 12.42
N ASN A 35 -10.28 7.14 11.19
CA ASN A 35 -9.74 8.41 10.67
C ASN A 35 -10.31 9.62 11.42
N LEU A 36 -11.63 9.63 11.69
CA LEU A 36 -12.28 10.65 12.52
C LEU A 36 -11.85 10.58 14.00
N GLY A 37 -11.40 9.42 14.46
CA GLY A 37 -10.83 9.19 15.79
C GLY A 37 -9.31 9.31 15.86
N SER A 38 -8.63 9.71 14.79
CA SER A 38 -7.16 9.60 14.66
C SER A 38 -6.36 10.37 15.70
N SER A 39 -6.94 11.38 16.34
CA SER A 39 -6.30 12.18 17.39
C SER A 39 -6.14 11.44 18.72
N VAL A 40 -6.89 10.35 18.95
CA VAL A 40 -6.77 9.53 20.16
C VAL A 40 -5.95 8.25 19.96
N VAL A 41 -5.48 8.01 18.73
CA VAL A 41 -4.59 6.90 18.38
C VAL A 41 -3.16 7.28 18.77
N SER A 42 -2.62 6.66 19.82
CA SER A 42 -1.39 7.13 20.46
C SER A 42 -0.32 6.05 20.58
N SER A 43 -0.69 4.83 20.97
CA SER A 43 0.27 3.74 21.14
C SER A 43 0.70 3.14 19.80
N ALA A 44 1.90 2.56 19.75
CA ALA A 44 2.41 1.89 18.55
C ALA A 44 1.48 0.76 18.07
N ALA A 45 0.88 0.01 19.01
CA ALA A 45 -0.09 -1.03 18.68
C ALA A 45 -1.36 -0.46 18.02
N GLU A 46 -1.91 0.64 18.55
CA GLU A 46 -3.08 1.30 17.96
C GLU A 46 -2.76 1.93 16.61
N GLN A 47 -1.57 2.52 16.45
CA GLN A 47 -1.08 3.06 15.18
C GLN A 47 -0.96 1.97 14.11
N ARG A 48 -0.45 0.79 14.48
CA ARG A 48 -0.39 -0.39 13.59
C ARG A 48 -1.79 -0.86 13.20
N ILE A 49 -2.73 -0.95 14.14
CA ILE A 49 -4.15 -1.29 13.84
C ILE A 49 -4.76 -0.24 12.89
N TYR A 50 -4.55 1.04 13.16
CA TYR A 50 -5.04 2.14 12.34
C TYR A 50 -4.53 2.03 10.89
N ALA A 51 -3.23 1.75 10.73
CA ALA A 51 -2.62 1.57 9.41
C ALA A 51 -3.16 0.33 8.68
N GLN A 52 -3.39 -0.78 9.39
CA GLN A 52 -3.99 -2.00 8.81
C GLN A 52 -5.43 -1.78 8.35
N VAL A 53 -6.25 -1.10 9.16
CA VAL A 53 -7.64 -0.75 8.82
C VAL A 53 -7.67 0.11 7.56
N ASN A 54 -6.83 1.14 7.50
CA ASN A 54 -6.74 2.01 6.34
C ASN A 54 -6.18 1.29 5.10
N LEU A 55 -5.23 0.38 5.24
CA LEU A 55 -4.78 -0.49 4.14
C LEU A 55 -5.94 -1.37 3.62
N SER A 56 -6.76 -1.92 4.51
CA SER A 56 -7.91 -2.74 4.14
C SER A 56 -8.93 -1.93 3.32
N ALA A 57 -9.24 -0.71 3.76
CA ALA A 57 -10.10 0.21 3.01
C ALA A 57 -9.50 0.64 1.68
N ALA A 58 -8.21 0.99 1.65
CA ALA A 58 -7.50 1.34 0.43
C ALA A 58 -7.51 0.22 -0.61
N THR A 59 -7.25 -1.01 -0.17
CA THR A 59 -7.27 -2.20 -1.04
C THR A 59 -8.66 -2.42 -1.61
N ARG A 60 -9.71 -2.28 -0.77
CA ARG A 60 -11.10 -2.36 -1.24
C ARG A 60 -11.43 -1.27 -2.27
N ALA A 61 -11.04 -0.02 -2.01
CA ALA A 61 -11.23 1.08 -2.94
C ALA A 61 -10.51 0.84 -4.28
N LEU A 62 -9.28 0.33 -4.24
CA LEU A 62 -8.52 -0.07 -5.42
C LEU A 62 -9.27 -1.12 -6.26
N HIS A 63 -9.83 -2.16 -5.64
CA HIS A 63 -10.64 -3.17 -6.33
C HIS A 63 -11.93 -2.61 -6.96
N LYS A 64 -12.44 -1.50 -6.43
CA LYS A 64 -13.61 -0.78 -6.97
C LYS A 64 -13.22 0.36 -7.92
N SER A 65 -11.94 0.46 -8.30
CA SER A 65 -11.39 1.54 -9.14
C SER A 65 -11.60 2.96 -8.56
N GLN A 66 -11.76 3.07 -7.24
CA GLN A 66 -11.91 4.32 -6.50
C GLN A 66 -10.53 4.82 -6.06
N TYR A 67 -9.71 5.24 -7.04
CA TYR A 67 -8.29 5.47 -6.81
C TYR A 67 -7.99 6.68 -5.91
N PHE A 68 -8.81 7.73 -5.97
CA PHE A 68 -8.64 8.91 -5.10
C PHE A 68 -8.93 8.56 -3.64
N GLU A 69 -9.96 7.78 -3.37
CA GLU A 69 -10.33 7.26 -2.06
C GLU A 69 -9.24 6.33 -1.53
N ALA A 70 -8.76 5.41 -2.38
CA ALA A 70 -7.63 4.54 -2.04
C ALA A 70 -6.40 5.35 -1.61
N ALA A 71 -6.06 6.41 -2.34
CA ALA A 71 -4.96 7.29 -2.00
C ALA A 71 -5.15 8.01 -0.66
N LYS A 72 -6.38 8.45 -0.33
CA LYS A 72 -6.70 9.06 0.96
C LYS A 72 -6.46 8.09 2.12
N TYR A 73 -6.99 6.87 2.02
CA TYR A 73 -6.77 5.84 3.05
C TYR A 73 -5.29 5.47 3.19
N LEU A 74 -4.56 5.33 2.08
CA LEU A 74 -3.11 5.08 2.13
C LEU A 74 -2.35 6.21 2.83
N SER A 75 -2.70 7.47 2.54
CA SER A 75 -2.10 8.63 3.21
C SER A 75 -2.36 8.61 4.70
N SER A 76 -3.59 8.27 5.12
CA SER A 76 -3.92 8.08 6.53
C SER A 76 -3.06 6.98 7.16
N ALA A 77 -2.92 5.82 6.51
CA ALA A 77 -2.11 4.73 7.04
C ALA A 77 -0.64 5.13 7.24
N PHE A 78 -0.02 5.75 6.23
CA PHE A 78 1.37 6.20 6.32
C PHE A 78 1.60 7.27 7.40
N ALA A 79 0.60 8.13 7.66
CA ALA A 79 0.70 9.16 8.71
C ALA A 79 0.83 8.59 10.13
N LYS A 80 0.57 7.29 10.34
CA LYS A 80 0.70 6.62 11.64
C LYS A 80 1.89 5.65 11.71
N LEU A 81 2.67 5.52 10.65
CA LEU A 81 3.88 4.70 10.67
C LEU A 81 5.12 5.58 10.75
N ASN A 82 6.12 5.16 11.52
CA ASN A 82 7.41 5.84 11.53
C ASN A 82 8.19 5.49 10.24
N PRO A 83 8.49 6.46 9.36
CA PRO A 83 9.18 6.19 8.10
C PRO A 83 10.56 5.53 8.25
N GLU A 84 11.24 5.75 9.38
CA GLU A 84 12.58 5.26 9.66
C GLU A 84 12.57 3.79 10.10
N SER A 85 11.56 3.36 10.86
CA SER A 85 11.51 2.02 11.46
C SER A 85 10.47 1.08 10.86
N MET A 86 9.55 1.56 10.01
CA MET A 86 8.41 0.77 9.51
C MET A 86 8.81 -0.48 8.71
N TRP A 87 9.97 -0.49 8.04
CA TRP A 87 10.45 -1.69 7.34
C TRP A 87 11.01 -2.75 8.28
N GLU A 88 11.53 -2.34 9.43
CA GLU A 88 12.04 -3.25 10.45
C GLU A 88 10.89 -3.79 11.32
N GLN A 89 10.06 -2.88 11.85
CA GLN A 89 9.01 -3.18 12.83
C GLN A 89 7.71 -3.73 12.22
N ASP A 90 7.38 -3.30 10.99
CA ASP A 90 6.09 -3.54 10.35
C ASP A 90 6.24 -4.07 8.91
N TYR A 91 7.29 -4.86 8.64
CA TYR A 91 7.69 -5.28 7.29
C TYR A 91 6.53 -5.64 6.35
N ASP A 92 5.69 -6.61 6.73
CA ASP A 92 4.59 -7.09 5.87
C ASP A 92 3.54 -6.01 5.61
N LEU A 93 3.25 -5.16 6.61
CA LEU A 93 2.30 -4.07 6.50
C LEU A 93 2.87 -2.98 5.59
N THR A 94 4.13 -2.61 5.80
CA THR A 94 4.86 -1.64 4.99
C THR A 94 4.95 -2.08 3.53
N LEU A 95 5.34 -3.34 3.29
CA LEU A 95 5.40 -3.92 1.95
C LEU A 95 4.05 -3.84 1.23
N LYS A 96 2.95 -4.18 1.91
CA LYS A 96 1.59 -4.09 1.34
C LYS A 96 1.17 -2.65 1.08
N LEU A 97 1.41 -1.73 2.02
CA LEU A 97 1.10 -0.30 1.85
C LEU A 97 1.85 0.31 0.67
N CYS A 98 3.15 0.03 0.58
CA CYS A 98 3.98 0.50 -0.52
C CYS A 98 3.51 -0.08 -1.87
N ASN A 99 3.23 -1.39 -1.95
CA ASN A 99 2.74 -2.01 -3.19
C ASN A 99 1.39 -1.42 -3.63
N THR A 100 0.42 -1.30 -2.71
CA THR A 100 -0.89 -0.71 -3.02
C THR A 100 -0.76 0.75 -3.42
N SER A 101 0.11 1.51 -2.76
CA SER A 101 0.35 2.92 -3.09
C SER A 101 1.03 3.11 -4.43
N ALA A 102 1.98 2.24 -4.81
CA ALA A 102 2.60 2.28 -6.13
C ALA A 102 1.54 2.10 -7.22
N LEU A 103 0.70 1.06 -7.11
CA LEU A 103 -0.37 0.79 -8.07
C LEU A 103 -1.40 1.92 -8.15
N VAL A 104 -1.88 2.43 -7.01
CA VAL A 104 -2.83 3.56 -6.97
C VAL A 104 -2.23 4.80 -7.63
N ASN A 105 -0.95 5.09 -7.40
CA ASN A 105 -0.28 6.22 -8.02
C ASN A 105 -0.16 6.07 -9.54
N VAL A 106 0.09 4.86 -10.08
CA VAL A 106 0.01 4.62 -11.54
C VAL A 106 -1.38 4.95 -12.07
N CYS A 107 -2.43 4.43 -11.43
CA CYS A 107 -3.82 4.67 -11.86
C CYS A 107 -4.22 6.15 -11.79
N LEU A 108 -3.60 6.93 -10.92
CA LEU A 108 -3.82 8.38 -10.80
C LEU A 108 -2.88 9.23 -11.67
N GLY A 109 -2.03 8.62 -12.51
CA GLY A 109 -1.04 9.35 -13.31
C GLY A 109 0.13 9.95 -12.52
N LYS A 110 0.28 9.59 -11.24
CA LYS A 110 1.33 10.09 -10.33
C LYS A 110 2.60 9.23 -10.46
N PHE A 111 3.16 9.17 -11.67
CA PHE A 111 4.22 8.21 -12.02
C PHE A 111 5.48 8.34 -11.15
N GLU A 112 5.95 9.56 -10.89
CA GLU A 112 7.12 9.78 -10.03
C GLU A 112 6.93 9.25 -8.61
N SER A 113 5.73 9.43 -8.04
CA SER A 113 5.38 8.88 -6.73
C SER A 113 5.32 7.35 -6.75
N SER A 114 4.78 6.77 -7.82
CA SER A 114 4.77 5.31 -8.01
C SER A 114 6.19 4.75 -8.12
N LYS A 115 7.04 5.37 -8.94
CA LYS A 115 8.44 4.96 -9.13
C LYS A 115 9.19 4.98 -7.79
N ARG A 116 9.10 6.08 -7.04
CA ARG A 116 9.73 6.18 -5.71
C ARG A 116 9.26 5.06 -4.78
N MET A 117 7.99 4.71 -4.81
CA MET A 117 7.46 3.64 -3.98
C MET A 117 7.99 2.26 -4.40
N ALA A 118 8.02 1.99 -5.70
CA ALA A 118 8.61 0.76 -6.24
C ALA A 118 10.11 0.63 -5.92
N ASP A 119 10.87 1.70 -6.08
CA ASP A 119 12.31 1.73 -5.76
C ASP A 119 12.54 1.45 -4.26
N ARG A 120 11.72 2.03 -3.37
CA ARG A 120 11.78 1.74 -1.93
C ARG A 120 11.50 0.27 -1.62
N ILE A 121 10.50 -0.33 -2.27
CA ILE A 121 10.20 -1.76 -2.09
C ILE A 121 11.40 -2.60 -2.50
N ILE A 122 12.00 -2.31 -3.65
CA ILE A 122 13.10 -3.13 -4.16
C ILE A 122 14.35 -2.99 -3.27
N ALA A 123 14.60 -1.81 -2.71
CA ALA A 123 15.71 -1.57 -1.80
C ALA A 123 15.56 -2.27 -0.44
N ASN A 124 14.32 -2.42 0.06
CA ASN A 124 14.05 -2.96 1.40
C ASN A 124 13.54 -4.41 1.40
N ALA A 125 13.26 -4.99 0.23
CA ALA A 125 12.74 -6.34 0.11
C ALA A 125 13.72 -7.38 0.69
N ARG A 126 13.23 -8.18 1.63
CA ARG A 126 13.97 -9.29 2.29
C ARG A 126 14.15 -10.49 1.35
N ARG A 127 13.27 -10.65 0.37
CA ARG A 127 13.31 -11.73 -0.62
C ARG A 127 12.97 -11.21 -2.01
N PHE A 128 13.35 -11.96 -3.04
CA PHE A 128 13.08 -11.59 -4.42
C PHE A 128 11.57 -11.53 -4.72
N GLU A 129 10.79 -12.45 -4.14
CA GLU A 129 9.34 -12.55 -4.33
C GLU A 129 8.61 -11.26 -3.93
N ASP A 130 9.12 -10.57 -2.92
CA ASP A 130 8.56 -9.30 -2.41
C ASP A 130 8.70 -8.17 -3.43
N LYS A 131 9.70 -8.25 -4.31
CA LYS A 131 9.96 -7.27 -5.39
C LYS A 131 9.03 -7.44 -6.59
N ARG A 132 8.39 -8.61 -6.74
CA ARG A 132 7.62 -8.97 -7.94
C ARG A 132 6.56 -7.93 -8.30
N LEU A 133 5.81 -7.46 -7.30
CA LEU A 133 4.75 -6.46 -7.50
C LEU A 133 5.32 -5.07 -7.83
N ALA A 134 6.44 -4.69 -7.23
CA ALA A 134 7.13 -3.44 -7.54
C ALA A 134 7.65 -3.43 -8.98
N PHE A 135 8.27 -4.52 -9.43
CA PHE A 135 8.71 -4.68 -10.82
C PHE A 135 7.55 -4.65 -11.80
N ASN A 136 6.45 -5.36 -11.51
CA ASN A 136 5.25 -5.31 -12.35
C ASN A 136 4.70 -3.88 -12.46
N THR A 137 4.70 -3.14 -11.34
CA THR A 137 4.25 -1.74 -11.31
C THR A 137 5.13 -0.84 -12.19
N LEU A 138 6.46 -1.01 -12.13
CA LEU A 138 7.40 -0.27 -12.99
C LEU A 138 7.20 -0.61 -14.47
N ILE A 139 6.99 -1.89 -14.81
CA ILE A 139 6.69 -2.31 -16.19
C ILE A 139 5.39 -1.67 -16.68
N ARG A 140 4.33 -1.64 -15.87
CA ARG A 140 3.05 -0.99 -16.23
C ARG A 140 3.19 0.51 -16.40
N LEU A 141 3.96 1.16 -15.52
CA LEU A 141 4.26 2.59 -15.59
C LEU A 141 4.96 2.92 -16.91
N TYR A 142 6.03 2.19 -17.25
CA TYR A 142 6.80 2.46 -18.46
C TYR A 142 6.18 1.90 -19.76
N GLY A 143 5.29 0.91 -19.67
CA GLY A 143 4.71 0.24 -20.84
C GLY A 143 3.31 0.71 -21.25
N GLY A 144 2.51 1.27 -20.33
CA GLY A 144 1.07 1.49 -20.57
C GLY A 144 0.55 2.92 -20.44
N PHE A 145 1.22 3.81 -19.70
CA PHE A 145 0.59 5.08 -19.27
C PHE A 145 1.42 6.36 -19.50
N GLY A 146 2.50 6.29 -20.27
CA GLY A 146 3.27 7.48 -20.66
C GLY A 146 4.75 7.36 -20.37
N ALA A 147 5.44 6.45 -21.06
CA ALA A 147 6.88 6.59 -21.18
C ALA A 147 7.18 7.38 -22.46
N ASP A 148 7.95 8.45 -22.31
CA ASP A 148 8.70 9.04 -23.42
C ASP A 148 9.69 8.02 -24.03
N ASP A 149 10.01 6.95 -23.31
CA ASP A 149 10.94 5.90 -23.74
C ASP A 149 10.54 4.48 -23.26
N PRO A 150 10.04 3.59 -24.15
CA PRO A 150 9.69 2.21 -23.83
C PRO A 150 10.91 1.35 -23.43
N ARG A 151 12.14 1.80 -23.69
CA ARG A 151 13.37 1.09 -23.28
C ARG A 151 13.49 0.97 -21.76
N LYS A 152 12.86 1.85 -20.99
CA LYS A 152 12.84 1.77 -19.52
C LYS A 152 12.12 0.51 -19.02
N ALA A 153 11.05 0.08 -19.68
CA ALA A 153 10.38 -1.17 -19.35
C ALA A 153 11.29 -2.39 -19.61
N LEU A 154 12.04 -2.37 -20.72
CA LEU A 154 13.03 -3.40 -21.06
C LEU A 154 14.20 -3.43 -20.07
N GLU A 155 14.66 -2.27 -19.60
CA GLU A 155 15.70 -2.18 -18.58
C GLU A 155 15.25 -2.79 -17.24
N VAL A 156 14.02 -2.48 -16.81
CA VAL A 156 13.43 -3.10 -15.62
C VAL A 156 13.33 -4.62 -15.80
N ALA A 157 12.87 -5.10 -16.96
CA ALA A 157 12.81 -6.54 -17.24
C ALA A 157 14.20 -7.20 -17.23
N ARG A 158 15.23 -6.56 -17.79
CA ARG A 158 16.62 -7.04 -17.74
C ARG A 158 17.17 -7.07 -16.32
N ARG A 159 16.82 -6.09 -15.48
CA ARG A 159 17.19 -6.09 -14.05
C ARG A 159 16.55 -7.27 -13.32
N VAL A 160 15.26 -7.52 -13.57
CA VAL A 160 14.55 -8.69 -13.05
C VAL A 160 15.26 -10.00 -13.44
N LEU A 161 15.59 -10.17 -14.71
CA LEU A 161 16.27 -11.37 -15.20
C LEU A 161 17.66 -11.58 -14.55
N ARG A 162 18.43 -10.51 -14.36
CA ARG A 162 19.72 -10.57 -13.66
C ARG A 162 19.58 -10.95 -12.19
N GLU A 163 18.55 -10.47 -11.50
CA GLU A 163 18.30 -10.84 -10.11
C GLU A 163 17.82 -12.30 -9.96
N ILE A 164 17.08 -12.84 -10.93
CA ILE A 164 16.61 -14.24 -10.92
C ILE A 164 17.72 -15.21 -11.35
N ASN A 165 18.58 -14.82 -12.30
CA ASN A 165 19.63 -15.67 -12.84
C ASN A 165 20.96 -14.89 -12.97
N PRO A 166 21.72 -14.75 -11.87
CA PRO A 166 22.98 -13.99 -11.87
C PRO A 166 24.05 -14.55 -12.82
N THR A 167 23.97 -15.85 -13.12
CA THR A 167 24.94 -16.61 -13.93
C THR A 167 24.73 -16.52 -15.44
N MET A 168 23.62 -15.98 -15.93
CA MET A 168 23.32 -15.93 -17.38
C MET A 168 23.96 -14.75 -18.13
N TYR A 169 24.58 -13.79 -17.44
CA TYR A 169 25.05 -12.52 -18.03
C TYR A 169 26.51 -12.18 -17.70
N THR A 170 27.32 -13.18 -17.31
CA THR A 170 28.75 -13.04 -17.01
C THR A 170 29.66 -13.69 -18.07
N ALA A 171 29.21 -13.76 -19.33
CA ALA A 171 30.03 -14.18 -20.46
C ALA A 171 30.37 -12.98 -21.36
#